data_AF-G7EC95-F1
#
_entry.id   AF-G7EC95-F1
#
_cell.length_a   1.000
_cell.length_b   1.000
_cell.length_c   1.000
_cell.angle_alpha   90.00
_cell.angle_beta   90.00
_cell.angle_gamma   90.00
#
_symmetry.space_group_name_H-M   'P 1'
#
loop_
_entity.id
_entity.type
_entity.pdbx_description
1 polymer ?
#
loop_
_entity_poly.entity_id
_entity_poly.type
_entity_poly.pdbx_seq_one_letter_code
_entity_poly.pdbx_strand_id
1 'polypeptide(L)'
;MWVLMIERYWFLLAEFPRTAKEIVAKWDARQDTTSWYAHRIREAWISEASEKLDQRMLLIKTLVAVCPLIGLLGTVTGMISVFETMANQGTGNARLMASGISMATIPTMAGMVAALSGVFFSSRLETKAKMVKAKLIDSMPHH
;
A
#
# COMPACT_ATOMS: atom_id res chain seq x y z
N MET A 1 8.11 -0.39 -2.56
CA MET A 1 6.68 -0.77 -2.45
C MET A 1 6.50 -2.15 -1.83
N TRP A 2 6.95 -3.22 -2.49
CA TRP A 2 6.80 -4.62 -2.02
C TRP A 2 7.31 -4.88 -0.61
N VAL A 3 8.48 -4.33 -0.25
CA VAL A 3 9.04 -4.45 1.11
C VAL A 3 8.07 -3.88 2.16
N LEU A 4 7.47 -2.71 1.91
CA LEU A 4 6.48 -2.11 2.81
C LEU A 4 5.22 -2.97 2.93
N MET A 5 4.82 -3.64 1.85
CA MET A 5 3.69 -4.57 1.88
C MET A 5 3.99 -5.81 2.72
N ILE A 6 5.19 -6.39 2.56
CA ILE A 6 5.63 -7.56 3.35
C ILE A 6 5.73 -7.19 4.83
N GLU A 7 6.37 -6.06 5.14
CA GLU A 7 6.47 -5.54 6.50
C GLU A 7 5.07 -5.35 7.11
N ARG A 8 4.14 -4.76 6.35
CA ARG A 8 2.76 -4.56 6.83
C ARG A 8 1.98 -5.85 6.97
N TYR A 9 2.20 -6.80 6.07
CA TYR A 9 1.61 -8.13 6.18
C TYR A 9 2.09 -8.85 7.45
N TRP A 10 3.39 -8.75 7.76
CA TRP A 10 3.99 -9.29 8.98
C TRP A 10 3.44 -8.61 10.24
N PHE A 11 3.38 -7.28 10.24
CA PHE A 11 2.79 -6.50 11.33
C PHE A 11 1.36 -6.95 11.65
N LEU A 12 0.51 -7.11 10.63
CA LEU A 12 -0.88 -7.56 10.82
C LEU A 12 -1.00 -9.01 11.31
N LEU A 13 -0.02 -9.87 11.00
CA LEU A 13 -0.06 -11.29 11.35
C LEU A 13 0.55 -11.60 12.71
N ALA A 14 1.66 -10.97 13.05
CA ALA A 14 2.47 -11.34 14.20
C ALA A 14 2.44 -10.26 15.31
N GLU A 15 2.56 -8.99 14.93
CA GLU A 15 2.76 -7.89 15.88
C GLU A 15 1.44 -7.37 16.45
N PHE A 16 0.51 -6.99 15.57
CA PHE A 16 -0.76 -6.39 15.99
C PHE A 16 -1.60 -7.32 16.89
N PRO A 17 -1.69 -8.64 16.67
CA PRO A 17 -2.41 -9.52 17.58
C PRO A 17 -1.87 -9.51 19.01
N ARG A 18 -0.57 -9.25 19.21
CA ARG A 18 0.03 -9.11 20.55
C ARG A 18 -0.44 -7.80 21.19
N THR A 19 -0.32 -6.69 20.46
CA THR A 19 -0.79 -5.38 20.91
C THR A 19 -2.28 -5.38 21.22
N ALA A 20 -3.11 -6.00 20.37
CA ALA A 20 -4.55 -6.14 20.59
C ALA A 20 -4.85 -6.91 21.89
N LYS A 21 -4.15 -8.03 22.14
CA LYS A 21 -4.29 -8.79 23.39
C LYS A 21 -3.87 -7.97 24.62
N GLU A 22 -2.82 -7.17 24.52
CA GLU A 22 -2.39 -6.28 25.61
C GLU A 22 -3.42 -5.19 25.90
N ILE A 23 -4.02 -4.59 24.88
CA ILE A 23 -5.08 -3.58 25.05
C ILE A 23 -6.31 -4.20 25.72
N VAL A 24 -6.73 -5.38 25.26
CA VAL A 24 -7.86 -6.11 25.85
C VAL A 24 -7.56 -6.50 27.31
N ALA A 25 -6.36 -7.03 27.59
CA ALA A 25 -5.97 -7.36 28.97
C ALA A 25 -5.94 -6.13 29.89
N LYS A 26 -5.49 -4.97 29.38
CA LYS A 26 -5.55 -3.70 30.11
C LYS A 26 -6.98 -3.21 30.33
N TRP A 27 -7.89 -3.48 29.39
CA TRP A 27 -9.31 -3.16 29.53
C TRP A 27 -9.97 -4.04 30.60
N ASP A 28 -9.77 -5.36 30.52
CA ASP A 28 -10.36 -6.34 31.44
C ASP A 28 -9.84 -6.20 32.88
N ALA A 29 -8.62 -5.68 33.07
CA ALA A 29 -8.06 -5.42 34.39
C ALA A 29 -8.66 -4.18 35.09
N ARG A 30 -9.47 -3.36 34.40
CA ARG A 30 -10.07 -2.16 35.00
C ARG A 30 -11.31 -2.51 35.82
N GLN A 31 -11.42 -1.86 36.98
CA GLN A 31 -12.59 -1.97 37.84
C GLN A 31 -13.81 -1.21 37.31
N ASP A 32 -13.59 -0.18 36.49
CA ASP A 32 -14.64 0.67 35.92
C ASP A 32 -14.53 0.68 34.39
N THR A 33 -15.54 0.09 33.76
CA THR A 33 -15.70 -0.03 32.30
C THR A 33 -16.92 0.75 31.77
N THR A 34 -17.80 1.21 32.66
CA THR A 34 -19.13 1.76 32.32
C THR A 34 -19.16 3.29 32.40
N SER A 35 -18.23 3.92 33.15
CA SER A 35 -18.24 5.37 33.27
C SER A 35 -17.90 6.08 31.96
N TRP A 36 -18.32 7.34 31.86
CA TRP A 36 -17.93 8.20 30.74
C TRP A 36 -16.40 8.26 30.57
N TYR A 37 -15.66 8.29 31.68
CA TYR A 37 -14.19 8.29 31.65
C TYR A 37 -13.63 6.96 31.12
N ALA A 38 -14.24 5.82 31.48
CA ALA A 38 -13.88 4.52 30.93
C ALA A 38 -14.10 4.47 29.40
N HIS A 39 -15.24 4.98 28.91
CA HIS A 39 -15.51 5.07 27.47
C HIS A 39 -14.49 5.94 26.73
N ARG A 40 -14.09 7.10 27.28
CA ARG A 40 -13.07 7.96 26.64
C ARG A 40 -11.71 7.29 26.55
N ILE A 41 -11.30 6.53 27.57
CA ILE A 41 -10.04 5.78 27.53
C ILE A 41 -10.11 4.67 26.47
N ARG A 42 -11.24 3.94 26.40
CA ARG A 42 -11.44 2.93 25.35
C ARG A 42 -11.35 3.53 23.96
N GLU A 43 -12.05 4.65 23.72
CA GLU A 43 -11.98 5.38 22.45
C GLU A 43 -10.54 5.79 22.11
N ALA A 44 -9.80 6.31 23.09
CA ALA A 44 -8.40 6.69 22.91
C ALA A 44 -7.52 5.48 22.52
N TRP A 45 -7.66 4.34 23.21
CA TRP A 45 -6.89 3.12 22.89
C TRP A 45 -7.26 2.53 21.52
N ILE A 46 -8.54 2.55 21.16
CA ILE A 46 -9.00 2.13 19.82
C ILE A 46 -8.45 3.07 18.74
N SER A 47 -8.43 4.38 19.00
CA SER A 47 -7.88 5.38 18.08
C SER A 47 -6.39 5.15 17.86
N GLU A 48 -5.61 5.00 18.93
CA GLU A 48 -4.16 4.73 18.84
C GLU A 48 -3.87 3.41 18.09
N ALA A 49 -4.65 2.36 18.37
CA ALA A 49 -4.54 1.09 17.64
C ALA A 49 -4.89 1.24 16.15
N SER A 50 -5.92 2.04 15.83
CA SER A 50 -6.29 2.35 14.44
C SER A 50 -5.18 3.09 13.71
N GLU A 51 -4.59 4.11 14.34
CA GLU A 51 -3.48 4.86 13.74
C GLU A 51 -2.29 3.94 13.41
N LYS A 52 -1.98 2.99 14.29
CA LYS A 52 -0.93 1.98 14.04
C LYS A 52 -1.27 1.06 12.88
N LEU A 53 -2.54 0.66 12.72
CA LEU A 53 -3.02 -0.14 11.58
C LEU A 53 -2.95 0.64 10.25
N ASP A 54 -3.33 1.92 10.27
CA ASP A 54 -3.44 2.77 9.07
C ASP A 54 -2.09 3.35 8.64
N GLN A 55 -1.11 3.40 9.54
CA GLN A 55 0.22 3.93 9.23
C GLN A 55 0.83 3.21 8.01
N ARG A 56 1.55 3.93 7.16
CA ARG A 56 2.14 3.44 5.89
C ARG A 56 1.15 2.90 4.84
N MET A 57 -0.14 2.68 5.14
CA MET A 57 -1.13 2.26 4.14
C MET A 57 -1.28 3.32 3.04
N LEU A 58 -1.34 4.60 3.42
CA LEU A 58 -1.40 5.71 2.48
C LEU A 58 -0.17 5.71 1.55
N LEU A 59 1.04 5.58 2.12
CA LEU A 59 2.28 5.54 1.36
C LEU A 59 2.31 4.38 0.36
N ILE A 60 1.86 3.18 0.76
CA ILE A 60 1.75 2.03 -0.15
C ILE A 60 0.80 2.38 -1.31
N LYS A 61 -0.40 2.90 -1.03
CA LYS A 61 -1.37 3.29 -2.07
C LYS A 61 -0.81 4.34 -3.03
N THR A 62 -0.11 5.35 -2.51
CA THR A 62 0.54 6.37 -3.33
C THR A 62 1.60 5.77 -4.25
N LEU A 63 2.47 4.89 -3.74
CA LEU A 63 3.48 4.21 -4.56
C LEU A 63 2.85 3.37 -5.68
N VAL A 64 1.78 2.64 -5.36
CA VAL A 64 1.01 1.87 -6.35
C VAL A 64 0.48 2.77 -7.47
N ALA A 65 -0.08 3.93 -7.11
CA ALA A 65 -0.63 4.89 -8.06
C ALA A 65 0.44 5.56 -8.93
N VAL A 66 1.66 5.72 -8.43
CA VAL A 66 2.77 6.35 -9.15
C VAL A 66 3.46 5.38 -10.13
N CYS A 67 3.43 4.06 -9.88
CA CYS A 67 4.09 3.07 -10.76
C CYS A 67 3.71 3.17 -12.25
N PRO A 68 2.43 3.28 -12.65
CA PRO A 68 2.05 3.44 -14.06
C PRO A 68 2.55 4.75 -14.66
N LEU A 69 2.57 5.83 -13.87
CA LEU A 69 3.02 7.15 -14.33
C LEU A 69 4.52 7.14 -14.65
N ILE A 70 5.32 6.43 -13.85
CA ILE A 70 6.74 6.21 -14.14
C ILE A 70 6.91 5.39 -15.44
N GLY A 71 6.07 4.37 -15.65
CA GLY A 71 6.08 3.58 -16.89
C GLY A 71 5.75 4.42 -18.12
N LEU A 72 4.74 5.30 -18.02
CA LEU A 72 4.37 6.24 -19.07
C LEU A 72 5.51 7.23 -19.39
N LEU A 73 6.20 7.75 -18.36
CA LEU A 73 7.38 8.60 -18.53
C LEU A 73 8.49 7.86 -19.30
N GLY A 74 8.69 6.57 -19.02
CA GLY A 74 9.62 5.71 -19.76
C GLY A 74 9.27 5.59 -21.24
N THR A 75 7.99 5.55 -21.59
CA THR A 75 7.53 5.54 -22.99
C THR A 75 7.80 6.85 -23.69
N VAL A 76 7.52 7.98 -23.03
CA VAL A 76 7.78 9.31 -23.60
C VAL A 76 9.27 9.48 -23.88
N THR A 77 10.13 9.14 -22.91
CA THR A 77 11.59 9.21 -23.07
C THR A 77 12.12 8.23 -24.14
N GLY A 78 11.58 7.02 -24.21
CA GLY A 78 11.91 6.06 -25.28
C GLY A 78 11.53 6.58 -26.66
N MET A 79 10.33 7.16 -26.81
CA MET A 79 9.89 7.74 -28.08
C MET A 79 10.73 8.95 -28.50
N ILE A 80 11.18 9.79 -27.56
CA ILE A 80 12.13 10.88 -27.86
C ILE A 80 13.42 10.32 -28.47
N SER A 81 13.96 9.22 -27.92
CA SER A 81 15.17 8.57 -28.45
C SER A 81 14.98 8.02 -29.88
N VAL A 82 13.76 7.55 -30.20
CA VAL A 82 13.41 7.12 -31.57
C VAL A 82 13.42 8.31 -32.53
N PHE A 83 12.84 9.45 -32.13
CA PHE A 83 12.84 10.66 -32.95
C PHE A 83 14.25 11.20 -33.20
N GLU A 84 15.12 11.20 -32.20
CA GLU A 84 16.53 11.58 -32.36
C GLU A 84 17.29 10.65 -33.32
N THR A 85 17.02 9.34 -33.25
CA THR A 85 17.64 8.37 -34.16
C THR A 85 17.22 8.63 -35.61
N MET A 86 15.93 8.94 -35.85
CA MET A 86 15.44 9.31 -37.18
C MET A 86 16.05 10.61 -37.70
N ALA A 87 16.24 11.61 -36.82
CA ALA A 87 16.84 12.88 -37.20
C ALA A 87 18.31 12.71 -37.64
N ASN A 88 19.06 11.81 -36.98
CA ASN A 88 20.48 11.61 -37.23
C ASN A 88 20.79 10.59 -38.35
N GLN A 89 20.00 9.52 -38.47
CA GLN A 89 20.26 8.39 -39.38
C GLN A 89 19.26 8.31 -40.55
N GLY A 90 18.27 9.20 -40.60
CA GLY A 90 17.18 9.15 -41.56
C GLY A 90 16.16 8.05 -41.27
N THR A 91 15.12 7.95 -42.11
CA THR A 91 13.99 7.01 -41.92
C THR A 91 14.21 5.64 -42.56
N GLY A 92 15.38 5.39 -43.15
CA GLY A 92 15.64 4.20 -43.97
C GLY A 92 15.85 2.90 -43.17
N ASN A 93 16.16 2.97 -41.87
CA ASN A 93 16.45 1.79 -41.06
C ASN A 93 15.25 1.38 -40.19
N ALA A 94 14.26 0.74 -40.82
CA ALA A 94 13.03 0.28 -40.17
C ALA A 94 13.28 -0.64 -38.96
N ARG A 95 14.40 -1.38 -38.95
CA ARG A 95 14.77 -2.26 -37.83
C ARG A 95 15.13 -1.46 -36.58
N LEU A 96 15.89 -0.37 -36.72
CA LEU A 96 16.22 0.51 -35.59
C LEU A 96 14.96 1.19 -35.04
N MET A 97 14.07 1.64 -35.91
CA MET A 97 12.79 2.23 -35.49
C MET A 97 11.94 1.22 -34.71
N ALA A 98 11.78 -0.01 -35.22
CA ALA A 98 11.03 -1.06 -34.53
C ALA A 98 11.64 -1.41 -33.17
N SER A 99 12.97 -1.48 -33.08
CA SER A 99 13.67 -1.73 -31.81
C SER A 99 13.44 -0.62 -30.79
N GLY A 100 13.52 0.65 -31.21
CA GLY A 100 13.33 1.78 -30.30
C GLY A 100 11.89 1.93 -29.81
N ILE A 101 10.90 1.64 -30.67
CA ILE A 101 9.48 1.58 -30.26
C ILE A 101 9.28 0.46 -29.24
N SER A 102 9.85 -0.73 -29.48
CA SER A 102 9.78 -1.84 -28.52
C SER A 102 10.41 -1.47 -27.17
N MET A 103 11.52 -0.72 -27.17
CA MET A 103 12.14 -0.25 -25.93
C MET A 103 11.26 0.76 -25.17
N ALA A 104 10.47 1.56 -25.88
CA ALA A 104 9.55 2.52 -25.27
C ALA A 104 8.32 1.85 -24.60
N THR A 105 7.93 0.64 -25.02
CA THR A 105 6.75 -0.05 -24.45
C THR A 105 7.07 -0.89 -23.21
N ILE A 106 8.32 -1.35 -23.06
CA ILE A 106 8.74 -2.16 -21.90
C ILE A 106 8.53 -1.43 -20.56
N PRO A 107 8.89 -0.14 -20.40
CA PRO A 107 8.64 0.60 -19.16
C PRO A 107 7.15 0.66 -18.78
N THR A 108 6.24 0.82 -19.75
CA THR A 108 4.79 0.82 -19.50
C THR A 108 4.35 -0.51 -18.94
N MET A 109 4.79 -1.60 -19.57
CA MET A 109 4.45 -2.95 -19.14
C MET A 109 4.96 -3.22 -17.72
N ALA A 110 6.21 -2.86 -17.43
CA ALA A 110 6.79 -2.99 -16.10
C ALA A 110 6.02 -2.17 -15.04
N GLY A 111 5.67 -0.91 -15.36
CA GLY A 111 4.87 -0.04 -14.50
C GLY A 111 3.48 -0.62 -14.20
N MET A 112 2.81 -1.19 -15.21
CA MET A 112 1.51 -1.84 -15.05
C MET A 112 1.60 -3.11 -14.20
N VAL A 113 2.60 -3.96 -14.40
CA VAL A 113 2.80 -5.18 -13.59
C VAL A 113 3.02 -4.82 -12.11
N ALA A 114 3.84 -3.81 -11.84
CA ALA A 114 4.07 -3.31 -10.49
C ALA A 114 2.77 -2.71 -9.88
N ALA A 115 1.98 -1.98 -10.65
CA ALA A 115 0.73 -1.40 -10.17
C ALA A 115 -0.34 -2.46 -9.90
N LEU A 116 -0.53 -3.44 -10.80
CA LEU A 116 -1.54 -4.50 -10.65
C LEU A 116 -1.30 -5.34 -9.41
N SER A 117 -0.05 -5.81 -9.24
CA SER A 117 0.36 -6.50 -8.02
C SER A 117 0.18 -5.59 -6.79
N GLY A 118 0.56 -4.33 -6.92
CA GLY A 118 0.36 -3.29 -5.93
C GLY A 118 -1.09 -3.15 -5.43
N VAL A 119 -2.04 -3.06 -6.35
CA VAL A 119 -3.48 -2.95 -6.03
C VAL A 119 -3.97 -4.22 -5.34
N PHE A 120 -3.58 -5.40 -5.82
CA PHE A 120 -4.00 -6.67 -5.24
C PHE A 120 -3.58 -6.81 -3.77
N PHE A 121 -2.30 -6.56 -3.46
CA PHE A 121 -1.79 -6.69 -2.09
C PHE A 121 -2.30 -5.57 -1.17
N SER A 122 -2.36 -4.33 -1.65
CA SER A 122 -2.84 -3.21 -0.83
C SER A 122 -4.32 -3.35 -0.46
N SER A 123 -5.17 -3.83 -1.38
CA SER A 123 -6.57 -4.14 -1.10
C SER A 123 -6.71 -5.22 -0.02
N ARG A 124 -5.96 -6.32 -0.14
CA ARG A 124 -5.94 -7.40 0.85
C ARG A 124 -5.49 -6.93 2.24
N LEU A 125 -4.45 -6.09 2.30
CA LEU A 125 -3.96 -5.51 3.56
C LEU A 125 -5.02 -4.61 4.21
N GLU A 126 -5.68 -3.77 3.42
CA GLU A 126 -6.73 -2.88 3.92
C GLU A 126 -7.93 -3.66 4.48
N THR A 127 -8.42 -4.66 3.75
CA THR A 127 -9.52 -5.52 4.25
C THR A 127 -9.12 -6.21 5.55
N LYS A 128 -7.89 -6.73 5.63
CA LYS A 128 -7.40 -7.40 6.84
C LYS A 128 -7.26 -6.43 8.02
N ALA A 129 -6.74 -5.22 7.79
CA ALA A 129 -6.65 -4.18 8.82
C ALA A 129 -8.04 -3.81 9.37
N LYS A 130 -9.04 -3.65 8.49
CA LYS A 130 -10.44 -3.39 8.88
C LYS A 130 -11.02 -4.53 9.73
N MET A 131 -10.84 -5.79 9.31
CA MET A 131 -11.32 -6.95 10.07
C MET A 131 -10.68 -7.05 11.45
N VAL A 132 -9.37 -6.82 11.53
CA VAL A 132 -8.62 -6.89 12.78
C VAL A 132 -9.00 -5.74 13.72
N LYS A 133 -9.23 -4.53 13.19
CA LYS A 133 -9.77 -3.39 13.94
C LYS A 133 -11.16 -3.71 14.50
N ALA A 134 -12.07 -4.22 13.68
CA ALA A 134 -13.42 -4.60 14.11
C ALA A 134 -13.37 -5.64 15.24
N LYS A 135 -12.54 -6.68 15.09
CA LYS A 135 -12.33 -7.69 16.13
C LYS A 135 -11.83 -7.10 17.45
N LEU A 136 -10.94 -6.11 17.41
CA LEU A 136 -10.47 -5.42 18.61
C LEU A 136 -11.59 -4.63 19.29
N ILE A 137 -12.42 -3.92 18.52
CA ILE A 137 -13.56 -3.16 19.04
C ILE A 137 -14.57 -4.10 19.71
N ASP A 138 -14.90 -5.21 19.05
CA ASP A 138 -15.86 -6.21 19.56
C ASP A 138 -15.36 -6.92 20.83
N SER A 139 -14.04 -7.06 20.98
CA SER A 139 -13.43 -7.67 22.17
C SER A 139 -13.46 -6.76 23.40
N MET A 140 -13.82 -5.48 23.26
CA MET A 140 -13.98 -4.53 24.37
C MET A 140 -15.46 -4.16 24.50
N PRO A 141 -16.25 -4.92 25.29
CA PRO A 141 -17.70 -4.77 25.35
C PRO A 141 -18.13 -3.39 25.88
N HIS A 142 -19.25 -2.92 25.34
CA HIS A 142 -20.03 -1.79 25.87
C HIS A 142 -20.96 -2.33 26.95
N HIS A 143 -20.54 -2.30 28.21
CA HIS A 143 -21.45 -2.49 29.35
C HIS A 143 -21.49 -1.19 30.15
#